data_AF-A0A0G1G467-F1
#
_entry.id   AF-A0A0G1G467-F1
#
_cell.length_a   1.000
_cell.length_b   1.000
_cell.length_c   1.000
_cell.angle_alpha   90.00
_cell.angle_beta   90.00
_cell.angle_gamma   90.00
#
_symmetry.space_group_name_H-M   'P 1'
#
loop_
_entity.id
_entity.type
_entity.pdbx_description
1 polymer ?
#
loop_
_entity_poly.entity_id
_entity_poly.type
_entity_poly.pdbx_seq_one_letter_code
_entity_poly.pdbx_strand_id
1 'polypeptide(L)'
;MSLSTPPSIDQAETRKDRYDLRPALEFVAGNLPQYKAGLTGILARPVDPASAEKIGKVECFDYENLSDSQKARQVFPEMVRSILERMPAVLVALSKLQVVVYRNQVLVPRFDENGDMQGVPRWISEDTFLQEVEAGQLHPSRVIVGVSDGAEIILPTSIPKTVSEDDTAVFMYQVHVLLHEFFHSVEMNFRNNPAEMFATRLESGGFTFTFKDWLDDFGRLVLAEGFEPISRYSATCKDMLTPEIKGRDPVAFRRALMEEICETFVASQLGLVPYAGSDNPNRHMRISWMSTLCNSSLAE
;
A
#
# COMPACT_ATOMS: atom_id res chain seq x y z
N MET A 1 4.36 29.34 25.96
CA MET A 1 3.70 28.04 25.70
C MET A 1 2.47 28.33 24.86
N SER A 2 2.51 27.99 23.57
CA SER A 2 1.36 28.17 22.67
C SER A 2 0.41 27.00 22.91
N LEU A 3 -0.72 27.25 23.59
CA LEU A 3 -1.81 26.30 23.65
C LEU A 3 -2.51 26.35 22.29
N SER A 4 -2.30 25.32 21.47
CA SER A 4 -3.07 25.14 20.24
C SER A 4 -4.53 24.96 20.62
N THR A 5 -5.40 25.86 20.14
CA THR A 5 -6.85 25.72 20.24
C THR A 5 -7.25 24.38 19.59
N PRO A 6 -8.03 23.52 20.27
CA PRO A 6 -8.52 22.30 19.64
C PRO A 6 -9.31 22.65 18.36
N PRO A 7 -9.17 21.86 17.28
CA PRO A 7 -9.89 22.07 16.03
C PRO A 7 -11.40 21.98 16.26
N SER A 8 -12.19 22.66 15.44
CA SER A 8 -13.65 22.53 15.49
C SER A 8 -14.07 21.09 15.17
N ILE A 9 -15.22 20.63 15.68
CA ILE A 9 -15.74 19.27 15.41
C ILE A 9 -15.72 18.94 13.90
N ASP A 10 -16.11 19.89 13.05
CA ASP A 10 -16.09 19.72 11.60
C ASP A 10 -14.68 19.46 11.04
N GLN A 11 -13.66 20.09 11.63
CA GLN A 11 -12.27 19.88 11.24
C GLN A 11 -11.76 18.51 11.71
N ALA A 12 -12.18 18.06 12.89
CA ALA A 12 -11.85 16.73 13.39
C ALA A 12 -12.49 15.62 12.54
N GLU A 13 -13.77 15.74 12.17
CA GLU A 13 -14.40 14.77 11.26
C GLU A 13 -13.76 14.78 9.86
N THR A 14 -13.46 15.96 9.31
CA THR A 14 -12.76 16.06 8.01
C THR A 14 -11.40 15.33 8.01
N ARG A 15 -10.69 15.30 9.14
CA ARG A 15 -9.45 14.53 9.28
C ARG A 15 -9.70 13.02 9.31
N LYS A 16 -10.76 12.58 10.00
CA LYS A 16 -11.14 11.16 10.06
C LYS A 16 -11.56 10.63 8.69
N ASP A 17 -12.24 11.44 7.86
CA ASP A 17 -12.71 11.05 6.52
C ASP A 17 -11.57 10.66 5.56
N ARG A 18 -10.31 11.02 5.88
CA ARG A 18 -9.12 10.56 5.13
C ARG A 18 -8.91 9.05 5.23
N TYR A 19 -9.45 8.42 6.27
CA TYR A 19 -9.35 6.99 6.55
C TYR A 19 -10.62 6.21 6.14
N ASP A 20 -11.58 6.86 5.48
CA ASP A 20 -12.74 6.17 4.94
C ASP A 20 -12.37 5.37 3.69
N LEU A 21 -12.69 4.08 3.73
CA LEU A 21 -12.35 3.12 2.69
C LEU A 21 -13.28 3.21 1.46
N ARG A 22 -14.52 3.67 1.64
CA ARG A 22 -15.55 3.65 0.60
C ARG A 22 -15.10 4.35 -0.70
N PRO A 23 -14.50 5.56 -0.66
CA PRO A 23 -14.05 6.20 -1.90
C PRO A 23 -12.92 5.44 -2.61
N ALA A 24 -12.09 4.68 -1.88
CA ALA A 24 -11.08 3.83 -2.50
C ALA A 24 -11.73 2.65 -3.22
N LEU A 25 -12.74 2.01 -2.61
CA LEU A 25 -13.52 0.94 -3.25
C LEU A 25 -14.33 1.43 -4.45
N GLU A 26 -14.92 2.63 -4.39
CA GLU A 26 -15.60 3.27 -5.51
C GLU A 26 -14.63 3.56 -6.67
N PHE A 27 -13.39 3.96 -6.36
CA PHE A 27 -12.33 4.10 -7.36
C PHE A 27 -11.98 2.76 -8.02
N VAL A 28 -11.84 1.68 -7.24
CA VAL A 28 -11.61 0.33 -7.80
C VAL A 28 -12.78 -0.11 -8.67
N ALA A 29 -14.01 0.05 -8.20
CA ALA A 29 -15.23 -0.28 -8.93
C ALA A 29 -15.29 0.44 -10.29
N GLY A 30 -14.95 1.74 -10.31
CA GLY A 30 -14.88 2.54 -11.53
C GLY A 30 -13.76 2.15 -12.50
N ASN A 31 -12.72 1.45 -12.03
CA ASN A 31 -11.54 1.07 -12.81
C ASN A 31 -11.34 -0.46 -12.89
N LEU A 32 -12.38 -1.25 -12.66
CA LEU A 32 -12.32 -2.71 -12.67
C LEU A 32 -11.64 -3.32 -13.91
N PRO A 33 -11.87 -2.83 -15.14
CA PRO A 33 -11.19 -3.36 -16.32
C PRO A 33 -9.67 -3.25 -16.23
N GLN A 34 -9.14 -2.13 -15.74
CA GLN A 34 -7.71 -1.87 -15.58
C GLN A 34 -7.12 -2.78 -14.50
N TYR A 35 -7.77 -2.85 -13.33
CA TYR A 35 -7.35 -3.76 -12.25
C TYR A 35 -7.26 -5.21 -12.72
N LYS A 36 -8.29 -5.68 -13.44
CA LYS A 36 -8.33 -7.05 -14.00
C LYS A 36 -7.23 -7.26 -15.04
N ALA A 37 -7.05 -6.33 -15.97
CA ALA A 37 -6.01 -6.40 -16.99
C ALA A 37 -4.61 -6.40 -16.37
N GLY A 38 -4.37 -5.56 -15.36
CA GLY A 38 -3.13 -5.50 -14.60
C GLY A 38 -2.83 -6.80 -13.87
N LEU A 39 -3.80 -7.36 -13.13
CA LEU A 39 -3.64 -8.67 -12.48
C LEU A 39 -3.38 -9.79 -13.49
N THR A 40 -4.11 -9.82 -14.61
CA THR A 40 -3.84 -10.77 -15.70
C THR A 40 -2.42 -10.60 -16.24
N GLY A 41 -1.97 -9.35 -16.43
CA GLY A 41 -0.62 -9.03 -16.86
C GLY A 41 0.44 -9.53 -15.88
N ILE A 42 0.22 -9.36 -14.57
CA ILE A 42 1.09 -9.92 -13.52
C ILE A 42 1.15 -11.44 -13.66
N LEU A 43 0.01 -12.11 -13.70
CA LEU A 43 -0.09 -13.57 -13.73
C LEU A 43 0.46 -14.20 -15.02
N ALA A 44 0.55 -13.42 -16.11
CA ALA A 44 1.14 -13.85 -17.38
C ALA A 44 2.67 -13.74 -17.42
N ARG A 45 3.31 -13.08 -16.44
CA ARG A 45 4.77 -12.94 -16.41
C ARG A 45 5.45 -14.29 -16.17
N PRO A 46 6.66 -14.48 -16.71
CA PRO A 46 7.47 -15.64 -16.37
C PRO A 46 7.82 -15.61 -14.88
N VAL A 47 7.87 -16.79 -14.28
CA VAL A 47 8.29 -16.96 -12.89
C VAL A 47 9.81 -17.08 -12.86
N ASP A 48 10.46 -16.21 -12.10
CA ASP A 48 11.89 -16.31 -11.82
C ASP A 48 12.14 -17.43 -10.78
N PRO A 49 13.06 -18.39 -11.04
CA PRO A 49 13.26 -19.53 -10.12
C PRO A 49 13.67 -19.13 -8.70
N ALA A 50 14.53 -18.11 -8.55
CA ALA A 50 14.97 -17.66 -7.23
C ALA A 50 13.82 -16.99 -6.47
N SER A 51 13.00 -16.22 -7.18
CA SER A 51 11.78 -15.62 -6.66
C SER A 51 10.78 -16.69 -6.21
N ALA A 52 10.55 -17.71 -7.03
CA ALA A 52 9.67 -18.84 -6.67
C ALA A 52 10.16 -19.59 -5.43
N GLU A 53 11.45 -19.85 -5.31
CA GLU A 53 12.01 -20.53 -4.14
C GLU A 53 11.80 -19.70 -2.86
N LYS A 54 12.03 -18.39 -2.93
CA LYS A 54 11.85 -17.49 -1.79
C LYS A 54 10.37 -17.36 -1.41
N ILE A 55 9.50 -17.11 -2.39
CA ILE A 55 8.06 -16.96 -2.17
C ILE A 55 7.41 -18.29 -1.76
N GLY A 56 7.93 -19.43 -2.22
CA GLY A 56 7.47 -20.75 -1.80
C GLY A 56 7.61 -21.00 -0.29
N LYS A 57 8.50 -20.26 0.38
CA LYS A 57 8.69 -20.27 1.84
C LYS A 57 7.72 -19.33 2.58
N VAL A 58 6.94 -18.51 1.86
CA VAL A 58 5.95 -17.63 2.49
C VAL A 58 4.76 -18.46 2.97
N GLU A 59 4.55 -18.43 4.28
CA GLU A 59 3.47 -19.17 4.93
C GLU A 59 2.16 -18.36 4.88
N CYS A 60 1.04 -19.05 4.70
CA CYS A 60 -0.30 -18.46 4.67
C CYS A 60 -1.15 -19.13 5.75
N PHE A 61 -1.59 -18.39 6.76
CA PHE A 61 -2.28 -18.93 7.93
C PHE A 61 -3.69 -18.41 8.10
N ASP A 62 -4.53 -19.19 8.80
CA ASP A 62 -5.89 -18.82 9.22
C ASP A 62 -6.91 -18.55 8.10
N TYR A 63 -6.54 -18.74 6.82
CA TYR A 63 -7.47 -18.60 5.70
C TYR A 63 -8.69 -19.53 5.84
N GLU A 64 -8.46 -20.76 6.30
CA GLU A 64 -9.54 -21.73 6.48
C GLU A 64 -10.53 -21.35 7.59
N ASN A 65 -10.11 -20.51 8.54
CA ASN A 65 -10.93 -20.03 9.65
C ASN A 65 -11.84 -18.85 9.25
N LEU A 66 -11.72 -18.34 8.01
CA LEU A 66 -12.62 -17.34 7.46
C LEU A 66 -13.97 -17.96 7.11
N SER A 67 -15.06 -17.20 7.27
CA SER A 67 -16.37 -17.61 6.72
C SER A 67 -16.36 -17.60 5.18
N ASP A 68 -17.29 -18.31 4.54
CA ASP A 68 -17.38 -18.34 3.07
C ASP A 68 -17.54 -16.94 2.45
N SER A 69 -18.30 -16.06 3.12
CA SER A 69 -18.46 -14.67 2.68
C SER A 69 -17.16 -13.89 2.77
N GLN A 70 -16.31 -14.17 3.77
CA GLN A 70 -15.01 -13.53 3.92
C GLN A 70 -14.01 -14.10 2.90
N LYS A 71 -14.00 -15.42 2.68
CA LYS A 71 -13.17 -16.08 1.66
C LYS A 71 -13.44 -15.51 0.26
N ALA A 72 -14.71 -15.32 -0.11
CA ALA A 72 -15.09 -14.76 -1.42
C ALA A 72 -14.56 -13.33 -1.66
N ARG A 73 -14.23 -12.60 -0.60
CA ARG A 73 -13.79 -11.20 -0.63
C ARG A 73 -12.29 -11.02 -0.44
N GLN A 74 -11.55 -12.08 -0.14
CA GLN A 74 -10.11 -12.07 0.13
C GLN A 74 -9.32 -12.64 -1.03
N VAL A 75 -8.08 -12.17 -1.21
CA VAL A 75 -7.12 -12.87 -2.09
C VAL A 75 -6.73 -14.16 -1.39
N PHE A 76 -6.95 -15.30 -2.02
CA PHE A 76 -6.69 -16.60 -1.38
C PHE A 76 -5.21 -17.01 -1.45
N PRO A 77 -4.73 -17.91 -0.57
CA PRO A 77 -3.32 -18.26 -0.43
C PRO A 77 -2.60 -18.62 -1.74
N GLU A 78 -3.22 -19.44 -2.59
CA GLU A 78 -2.62 -19.85 -3.86
C GLU A 78 -2.47 -18.68 -4.84
N MET A 79 -3.43 -17.75 -4.85
CA MET A 79 -3.35 -16.52 -5.64
C MET A 79 -2.27 -15.58 -5.10
N VAL A 80 -2.15 -15.44 -3.77
CA VAL A 80 -1.05 -14.67 -3.16
C VAL A 80 0.29 -15.18 -3.64
N ARG A 81 0.54 -16.49 -3.56
CA ARG A 81 1.79 -17.10 -4.06
C ARG A 81 2.00 -16.85 -5.55
N SER A 82 0.96 -17.05 -6.36
CA SER A 82 1.01 -16.86 -7.82
C SER A 82 1.33 -15.41 -8.23
N ILE A 83 0.81 -14.44 -7.47
CA ILE A 83 1.10 -13.02 -7.67
C ILE A 83 2.55 -12.73 -7.26
N LEU A 84 2.93 -13.12 -6.05
CA LEU A 84 4.23 -12.76 -5.46
C LEU A 84 5.41 -13.39 -6.19
N GLU A 85 5.30 -14.62 -6.69
CA GLU A 85 6.37 -15.28 -7.46
C GLU A 85 6.63 -14.61 -8.83
N ARG A 86 5.71 -13.77 -9.30
CA ARG A 86 5.78 -12.99 -10.54
C ARG A 86 6.06 -11.50 -10.32
N MET A 87 6.33 -11.12 -9.07
CA MET A 87 6.83 -9.78 -8.77
C MET A 87 8.26 -9.60 -9.30
N PRO A 88 8.69 -8.36 -9.54
CA PRO A 88 10.08 -8.08 -9.90
C PRO A 88 11.09 -8.80 -9.01
N ALA A 89 12.01 -9.55 -9.61
CA ALA A 89 12.94 -10.42 -8.88
C ALA A 89 13.79 -9.63 -7.86
N VAL A 90 14.21 -8.42 -8.21
CA VAL A 90 14.93 -7.52 -7.29
C VAL A 90 14.09 -7.14 -6.07
N LEU A 91 12.79 -6.86 -6.22
CA LEU A 91 11.92 -6.54 -5.09
C LEU A 91 11.68 -7.78 -4.22
N VAL A 92 11.50 -8.95 -4.84
CA VAL A 92 11.41 -10.22 -4.11
C VAL A 92 12.70 -10.47 -3.34
N ALA A 93 13.88 -10.25 -3.93
CA ALA A 93 15.17 -10.41 -3.27
C ALA A 93 15.33 -9.48 -2.05
N LEU A 94 14.89 -8.22 -2.18
CA LEU A 94 14.98 -7.21 -1.12
C LEU A 94 13.88 -7.31 -0.05
N SER A 95 12.76 -7.96 -0.35
CA SER A 95 11.65 -8.18 0.57
C SER A 95 12.06 -9.03 1.78
N LYS A 96 11.50 -8.72 2.95
CA LYS A 96 11.61 -9.55 4.16
C LYS A 96 10.34 -10.33 4.46
N LEU A 97 9.39 -10.37 3.54
CA LEU A 97 8.13 -11.08 3.71
C LEU A 97 8.37 -12.56 4.00
N GLN A 98 7.75 -13.06 5.07
CA GLN A 98 7.76 -14.46 5.48
C GLN A 98 6.36 -15.03 5.63
N VAL A 99 5.37 -14.21 6.01
CA VAL A 99 4.05 -14.70 6.40
C VAL A 99 2.92 -13.80 5.91
N VAL A 100 1.80 -14.41 5.52
CA VAL A 100 0.51 -13.75 5.33
C VAL A 100 -0.50 -14.36 6.30
N VAL A 101 -1.03 -13.57 7.23
CA VAL A 101 -1.99 -14.06 8.24
C VAL A 101 -3.37 -13.47 7.99
N TYR A 102 -4.31 -14.32 7.61
CA TYR A 102 -5.68 -13.91 7.34
C TYR A 102 -6.45 -13.73 8.65
N ARG A 103 -6.93 -12.51 8.92
CA ARG A 103 -7.71 -12.23 10.12
C ARG A 103 -9.20 -12.21 9.79
N ASN A 104 -9.99 -12.92 10.61
CA ASN A 104 -11.46 -12.87 10.58
C ASN A 104 -12.04 -11.64 11.30
N GLN A 105 -11.16 -10.77 11.82
CA GLN A 105 -11.51 -9.55 12.54
C GLN A 105 -11.39 -8.33 11.61
N VAL A 106 -12.20 -7.32 11.92
CA VAL A 106 -12.16 -5.99 11.31
C VAL A 106 -11.23 -5.12 12.12
N LEU A 107 -10.33 -4.40 11.44
CA LEU A 107 -9.43 -3.45 12.07
C LEU A 107 -10.00 -2.04 11.97
N VAL A 108 -10.34 -1.44 13.11
CA VAL A 108 -10.88 -0.07 13.15
C VAL A 108 -9.85 0.91 13.74
N PRO A 109 -9.63 2.07 13.10
CA PRO A 109 -8.76 3.10 13.64
C PRO A 109 -9.37 3.72 14.91
N ARG A 110 -8.52 4.16 15.83
CA ARG A 110 -8.92 4.99 16.97
C ARG A 110 -8.50 6.42 16.70
N PHE A 111 -9.30 7.40 17.12
CA PHE A 111 -9.00 8.82 16.93
C PHE A 111 -9.02 9.55 18.25
N ASP A 112 -8.18 10.59 18.36
CA ASP A 112 -8.27 11.56 19.43
C ASP A 112 -9.37 12.61 19.17
N GLU A 113 -9.50 13.58 20.06
CA GLU A 113 -10.44 14.70 19.94
C GLU A 113 -10.18 15.59 18.72
N ASN A 114 -8.96 15.58 18.19
CA ASN A 114 -8.55 16.36 17.03
C ASN A 114 -8.85 15.63 15.71
N GLY A 115 -9.27 14.36 15.77
CA GLY A 115 -9.46 13.51 14.61
C GLY A 115 -8.17 12.87 14.09
N ASP A 116 -7.08 12.93 14.87
CA ASP A 116 -5.82 12.30 14.53
C ASP A 116 -5.81 10.83 14.99
N MET A 117 -5.29 9.94 14.14
CA MET A 117 -5.28 8.50 14.43
C MET A 117 -4.35 8.18 15.62
N GLN A 118 -4.89 7.52 16.64
CA GLN A 118 -4.16 7.04 17.81
C GLN A 118 -3.58 5.63 17.58
N GLY A 119 -2.38 5.42 18.14
CA GLY A 119 -1.46 4.38 17.69
C GLY A 119 -1.96 2.93 17.67
N VAL A 120 -2.80 2.48 18.61
CA VAL A 120 -3.24 1.07 18.63
C VAL A 120 -4.64 0.95 18.04
N PRO A 121 -4.78 0.50 16.77
CA PRO A 121 -6.08 0.23 16.19
C PRO A 121 -6.76 -0.94 16.92
N ARG A 122 -8.10 -0.98 16.88
CA ARG A 122 -8.89 -2.01 17.59
C ARG A 122 -9.26 -3.13 16.63
N TRP A 123 -8.94 -4.36 16.98
CA TRP A 123 -9.46 -5.56 16.32
C TRP A 123 -10.80 -5.94 16.95
N ILE A 124 -11.85 -6.05 16.13
CA ILE A 124 -13.20 -6.47 16.56
C ILE A 124 -13.78 -7.50 15.61
N SER A 125 -14.74 -8.31 16.06
CA SER A 125 -15.49 -9.18 15.14
C SER A 125 -16.32 -8.35 14.16
N GLU A 126 -16.63 -8.94 13.00
CA GLU A 126 -17.54 -8.33 12.02
C GLU A 126 -18.91 -8.03 12.64
N ASP A 127 -19.46 -8.93 13.46
CA ASP A 127 -20.72 -8.70 14.19
C ASP A 127 -20.65 -7.49 15.14
N THR A 128 -19.54 -7.33 15.86
CA THR A 128 -19.35 -6.17 16.76
C THR A 128 -19.27 -4.88 15.96
N PHE A 129 -18.56 -4.91 14.82
CA PHE A 129 -18.48 -3.76 13.92
C PHE A 129 -19.88 -3.36 13.43
N LEU A 130 -20.70 -4.32 13.01
CA LEU A 130 -22.07 -4.08 12.56
C LEU A 130 -22.93 -3.43 13.66
N GLN A 131 -22.89 -3.99 14.88
CA GLN A 131 -23.64 -3.45 16.02
C GLN A 131 -23.24 -2.01 16.36
N GLU A 132 -21.95 -1.69 16.32
CA GLU A 132 -21.46 -0.34 16.61
C GLU A 132 -21.79 0.66 15.49
N VAL A 133 -21.82 0.22 14.23
CA VAL A 133 -22.30 1.03 13.10
C VAL A 133 -23.80 1.34 13.25
N GLU A 134 -24.61 0.33 13.55
CA GLU A 134 -26.07 0.50 13.76
C GLU A 134 -26.38 1.41 14.95
N ALA A 135 -25.57 1.34 16.01
CA ALA A 135 -25.68 2.21 17.18
C ALA A 135 -25.14 3.64 16.96
N GLY A 136 -24.60 3.95 15.77
CA GLY A 136 -24.01 5.26 15.45
C GLY A 136 -22.68 5.55 16.17
N GLN A 137 -22.02 4.51 16.69
CA GLN A 137 -20.73 4.62 17.40
C GLN A 137 -19.53 4.53 16.45
N LEU A 138 -19.70 3.89 15.30
CA LEU A 138 -18.69 3.78 14.25
C LEU A 138 -19.23 4.20 12.89
N HIS A 139 -18.36 4.75 12.06
CA HIS A 139 -18.66 5.03 10.66
C HIS A 139 -18.48 3.75 9.82
N PRO A 140 -19.44 3.38 8.95
CA PRO A 140 -19.43 2.09 8.24
C PRO A 140 -18.25 1.86 7.32
N SER A 141 -17.56 2.91 6.84
CA SER A 141 -16.40 2.76 5.96
C SER A 141 -15.06 2.95 6.65
N ARG A 142 -15.04 3.18 7.96
CA ARG A 142 -13.82 3.54 8.67
C ARG A 142 -13.10 2.29 9.17
N VAL A 143 -12.44 1.62 8.24
CA VAL A 143 -11.76 0.33 8.40
C VAL A 143 -10.37 0.43 7.80
N ILE A 144 -9.35 -0.09 8.49
CA ILE A 144 -7.99 -0.23 7.97
C ILE A 144 -7.89 -1.57 7.25
N VAL A 145 -7.32 -1.57 6.05
CA VAL A 145 -7.16 -2.77 5.22
C VAL A 145 -5.69 -3.06 4.96
N GLY A 146 -5.24 -4.21 5.48
CA GLY A 146 -3.83 -4.55 5.47
C GLY A 146 -3.08 -3.83 6.59
N VAL A 147 -2.18 -4.55 7.25
CA VAL A 147 -1.13 -3.96 8.07
C VAL A 147 0.10 -4.86 7.95
N SER A 148 1.29 -4.26 7.87
CA SER A 148 2.53 -4.96 8.15
C SER A 148 2.99 -4.74 9.59
N ASP A 149 3.40 -5.81 10.27
CA ASP A 149 3.82 -5.76 11.67
C ASP A 149 5.33 -5.49 11.87
N GLY A 150 6.10 -5.33 10.79
CA GLY A 150 7.55 -5.20 10.93
C GLY A 150 8.40 -5.63 9.75
N ALA A 151 7.85 -5.62 8.52
CA ALA A 151 8.42 -6.13 7.26
C ALA A 151 8.10 -7.59 6.93
N GLU A 152 7.88 -8.45 7.92
CA GLU A 152 7.85 -9.89 7.70
C GLU A 152 6.45 -10.47 7.54
N ILE A 153 5.44 -9.77 8.07
CA ILE A 153 4.05 -10.23 8.01
C ILE A 153 3.20 -9.22 7.25
N ILE A 154 2.30 -9.75 6.41
CA ILE A 154 1.15 -9.03 5.88
C ILE A 154 -0.11 -9.56 6.59
N LEU A 155 -0.94 -8.64 7.07
CA LEU A 155 -2.19 -8.94 7.76
C LEU A 155 -3.38 -8.42 6.95
N PRO A 156 -3.89 -9.16 5.95
CA PRO A 156 -5.14 -8.78 5.27
C PRO A 156 -6.29 -8.77 6.28
N THR A 157 -7.03 -7.68 6.33
CA THR A 157 -8.20 -7.52 7.22
C THR A 157 -9.49 -7.74 6.41
N SER A 158 -10.53 -8.22 7.08
CA SER A 158 -11.85 -8.37 6.43
C SER A 158 -12.47 -7.01 6.11
N ILE A 159 -13.14 -6.93 4.94
CA ILE A 159 -13.96 -5.77 4.55
C ILE A 159 -15.43 -6.18 4.64
N PRO A 160 -16.17 -5.68 5.66
CA PRO A 160 -17.58 -6.00 5.87
C PRO A 160 -18.48 -5.56 4.70
N LYS A 161 -19.63 -6.24 4.54
CA LYS A 161 -20.63 -5.88 3.50
C LYS A 161 -21.19 -4.47 3.66
N THR A 162 -21.23 -3.96 4.89
CA THR A 162 -21.66 -2.59 5.19
C THR A 162 -20.73 -1.53 4.62
N VAL A 163 -19.48 -1.86 4.31
CA VAL A 163 -18.58 -0.94 3.60
C VAL A 163 -18.88 -0.94 2.10
N SER A 164 -18.99 -2.13 1.50
CA SER A 164 -19.30 -2.33 0.08
C SER A 164 -19.92 -3.71 -0.18
N GLU A 165 -20.94 -3.71 -1.04
CA GLU A 165 -21.61 -4.91 -1.53
C GLU A 165 -20.95 -5.48 -2.81
N ASP A 166 -20.06 -4.74 -3.46
CA ASP A 166 -19.35 -5.19 -4.67
C ASP A 166 -18.16 -6.09 -4.30
N ASP A 167 -18.42 -7.40 -4.22
CA ASP A 167 -17.41 -8.42 -3.91
C ASP A 167 -16.23 -8.39 -4.89
N THR A 168 -16.44 -8.02 -6.16
CA THR A 168 -15.37 -7.97 -7.16
C THR A 168 -14.45 -6.78 -6.91
N ALA A 169 -15.01 -5.60 -6.63
CA ALA A 169 -14.21 -4.43 -6.28
C ALA A 169 -13.45 -4.64 -4.97
N VAL A 170 -14.08 -5.27 -3.97
CA VAL A 170 -13.45 -5.62 -2.70
C VAL A 170 -12.27 -6.58 -2.93
N PHE A 171 -12.46 -7.65 -3.71
CA PHE A 171 -11.37 -8.58 -4.03
C PHE A 171 -10.20 -7.87 -4.74
N MET A 172 -10.49 -7.03 -5.74
CA MET A 172 -9.45 -6.27 -6.46
C MET A 172 -8.74 -5.26 -5.57
N TYR A 173 -9.43 -4.71 -4.57
CA TYR A 173 -8.81 -3.87 -3.56
C TYR A 173 -7.93 -4.69 -2.60
N GLN A 174 -8.29 -5.92 -2.24
CA GLN A 174 -7.38 -6.80 -1.50
C GLN A 174 -6.11 -7.15 -2.29
N VAL A 175 -6.21 -7.28 -3.63
CA VAL A 175 -5.02 -7.40 -4.50
C VAL A 175 -4.17 -6.13 -4.44
N HIS A 176 -4.78 -4.95 -4.48
CA HIS A 176 -4.09 -3.67 -4.30
C HIS A 176 -3.31 -3.64 -2.99
N VAL A 177 -3.98 -3.96 -1.88
CA VAL A 177 -3.39 -3.98 -0.54
C VAL A 177 -2.26 -5.00 -0.45
N LEU A 178 -2.42 -6.20 -1.01
CA LEU A 178 -1.34 -7.19 -1.06
C LEU A 178 -0.08 -6.63 -1.72
N LEU A 179 -0.22 -5.96 -2.86
CA LEU A 179 0.91 -5.37 -3.58
C LEU A 179 1.53 -4.21 -2.80
N HIS A 180 0.70 -3.37 -2.19
CA HIS A 180 1.12 -2.26 -1.35
C HIS A 180 1.94 -2.77 -0.15
N GLU A 181 1.41 -3.72 0.61
CA GLU A 181 2.05 -4.30 1.79
C GLU A 181 3.27 -5.16 1.44
N PHE A 182 3.27 -5.83 0.29
CA PHE A 182 4.47 -6.47 -0.24
C PHE A 182 5.59 -5.44 -0.44
N PHE A 183 5.32 -4.27 -1.01
CA PHE A 183 6.34 -3.24 -1.13
C PHE A 183 6.78 -2.72 0.25
N HIS A 184 5.87 -2.61 1.22
CA HIS A 184 6.26 -2.29 2.60
C HIS A 184 7.25 -3.29 3.20
N SER A 185 7.19 -4.57 2.83
CA SER A 185 8.23 -5.54 3.25
C SER A 185 9.63 -5.21 2.73
N VAL A 186 9.73 -4.53 1.58
CA VAL A 186 10.98 -4.00 1.01
C VAL A 186 11.38 -2.71 1.72
N GLU A 187 10.42 -1.80 1.91
CA GLU A 187 10.63 -0.52 2.58
C GLU A 187 11.08 -0.69 4.03
N MET A 188 10.45 -1.58 4.78
CA MET A 188 10.79 -1.80 6.18
C MET A 188 12.18 -2.46 6.30
N ASN A 189 12.60 -3.26 5.33
CA ASN A 189 14.00 -3.71 5.25
C ASN A 189 14.96 -2.51 5.08
N PHE A 190 14.60 -1.57 4.22
CA PHE A 190 15.32 -0.29 4.08
C PHE A 190 15.35 0.51 5.38
N ARG A 191 14.22 0.63 6.07
CA ARG A 191 14.13 1.36 7.34
C ARG A 191 15.00 0.75 8.44
N ASN A 192 15.03 -0.58 8.51
CA ASN A 192 15.77 -1.32 9.53
C ASN A 192 17.27 -1.45 9.21
N ASN A 193 17.65 -1.50 7.93
CA ASN A 193 19.03 -1.70 7.47
C ASN A 193 19.46 -0.66 6.42
N PRO A 194 19.40 0.66 6.72
CA PRO A 194 19.57 1.70 5.70
C PRO A 194 20.97 1.71 5.07
N ALA A 195 22.02 1.38 5.82
CA ALA A 195 23.39 1.36 5.30
C ALA A 195 23.60 0.28 4.24
N GLU A 196 23.11 -0.94 4.51
CA GLU A 196 23.20 -2.07 3.59
C GLU A 196 22.33 -1.84 2.35
N MET A 197 21.09 -1.39 2.56
CA MET A 197 20.15 -1.13 1.47
C MET A 197 20.63 0.01 0.57
N PHE A 198 21.19 1.08 1.13
CA PHE A 198 21.79 2.16 0.33
C PHE A 198 23.05 1.75 -0.43
N ALA A 199 23.81 0.78 0.06
CA ALA A 199 24.98 0.26 -0.64
C ALA A 199 24.62 -0.78 -1.72
N THR A 200 23.37 -1.25 -1.75
CA THR A 200 22.90 -2.22 -2.74
C THR A 200 23.03 -1.62 -4.15
N ARG A 201 23.83 -2.27 -4.99
CA ARG A 201 24.06 -1.90 -6.38
C ARG A 201 23.06 -2.62 -7.26
N LEU A 202 22.43 -1.85 -8.13
CA LEU A 202 21.41 -2.28 -9.06
C LEU A 202 21.87 -1.99 -10.47
N GLU A 203 21.55 -2.88 -11.40
CA GLU A 203 21.82 -2.70 -12.82
C GLU A 203 20.52 -2.69 -13.61
N SER A 204 20.34 -1.69 -14.49
CA SER A 204 19.22 -1.65 -15.43
C SER A 204 19.65 -0.94 -16.71
N GLY A 205 19.39 -1.56 -17.87
CA GLY A 205 19.69 -0.96 -19.18
C GLY A 205 21.16 -0.61 -19.40
N GLY A 206 22.10 -1.35 -18.77
CA GLY A 206 23.54 -1.11 -18.85
C GLY A 206 24.06 0.01 -17.94
N PHE A 207 23.23 0.53 -17.04
CA PHE A 207 23.63 1.51 -16.03
C PHE A 207 23.60 0.87 -14.64
N THR A 208 24.66 1.09 -13.87
CA THR A 208 24.70 0.74 -12.45
C THR A 208 24.36 1.96 -11.60
N PHE A 209 23.47 1.78 -10.63
CA PHE A 209 23.08 2.79 -9.65
C PHE A 209 22.91 2.15 -8.28
N THR A 210 22.89 2.93 -7.21
CA THR A 210 22.53 2.41 -5.88
C THR A 210 21.04 2.60 -5.61
N PHE A 211 20.48 1.81 -4.69
CA PHE A 211 19.11 2.05 -4.22
C PHE A 211 18.95 3.48 -3.65
N LYS A 212 20.01 4.03 -3.04
CA LYS A 212 20.03 5.41 -2.57
C LYS A 212 19.87 6.41 -3.70
N ASP A 213 20.61 6.24 -4.80
CA ASP A 213 20.51 7.14 -5.97
C ASP A 213 19.10 7.11 -6.54
N TRP A 214 18.52 5.92 -6.69
CA TRP A 214 17.15 5.75 -7.15
C TRP A 214 16.14 6.45 -6.23
N LEU A 215 16.27 6.27 -4.91
CA LEU A 215 15.38 6.89 -3.94
C LEU A 215 15.50 8.42 -3.94
N ASP A 216 16.72 8.94 -3.99
CA ASP A 216 16.97 10.38 -4.02
C ASP A 216 16.38 11.01 -5.29
N ASP A 217 16.52 10.36 -6.45
CA ASP A 217 15.93 10.81 -7.70
C ASP A 217 14.39 10.79 -7.64
N PHE A 218 13.79 9.73 -7.11
CA PHE A 218 12.34 9.67 -6.90
C PHE A 218 11.88 10.80 -5.96
N GLY A 219 12.63 11.05 -4.88
CA GLY A 219 12.37 12.16 -3.97
C GLY A 219 12.45 13.53 -4.64
N ARG A 220 13.34 13.74 -5.61
CA ARG A 220 13.37 14.98 -6.41
C ARG A 220 12.15 15.13 -7.31
N LEU A 221 11.64 14.03 -7.89
CA LEU A 221 10.41 14.07 -8.69
C LEU A 221 9.19 14.45 -7.84
N VAL A 222 9.11 13.97 -6.60
CA VAL A 222 8.03 14.31 -5.66
C VAL A 222 8.11 15.76 -5.18
N LEU A 223 9.32 16.30 -5.05
CA LEU A 223 9.53 17.70 -4.67
C LEU A 223 9.47 18.68 -5.85
N ALA A 224 9.29 18.18 -7.07
CA ALA A 224 9.19 19.03 -8.25
C ALA A 224 7.88 19.82 -8.24
N GLU A 225 7.89 20.98 -8.89
CA GLU A 225 6.69 21.79 -9.07
C GLU A 225 5.61 20.99 -9.83
N GLY A 226 4.35 21.11 -9.40
CA GLY A 226 3.23 20.37 -9.99
C GLY A 226 3.12 18.89 -9.56
N PHE A 227 3.73 18.52 -8.43
CA PHE A 227 3.50 17.22 -7.80
C PHE A 227 2.01 17.02 -7.48
N GLU A 228 1.46 15.93 -8.01
CA GLU A 228 0.17 15.42 -7.63
C GLU A 228 0.30 13.96 -7.18
N PRO A 229 -0.29 13.57 -6.03
CA PRO A 229 -0.24 12.21 -5.53
C PRO A 229 -0.74 11.18 -6.56
N ILE A 230 -0.14 9.99 -6.58
CA ILE A 230 -0.53 8.93 -7.52
C ILE A 230 -1.90 8.33 -7.18
N SER A 231 -2.38 8.47 -5.95
CA SER A 231 -3.65 7.93 -5.48
C SER A 231 -4.27 8.80 -4.40
N ARG A 232 -5.53 8.52 -4.04
CA ARG A 232 -6.19 9.18 -2.90
C ARG A 232 -5.53 8.84 -1.57
N TYR A 233 -4.99 7.62 -1.45
CA TYR A 233 -4.28 7.17 -0.25
C TYR A 233 -2.99 7.99 -0.06
N SER A 234 -2.16 8.07 -1.09
CA SER A 234 -0.96 8.92 -1.06
C SER A 234 -1.27 10.42 -0.92
N ALA A 235 -2.45 10.88 -1.37
CA ALA A 235 -2.89 12.25 -1.15
C ALA A 235 -3.05 12.63 0.33
N THR A 236 -3.28 11.66 1.22
CA THR A 236 -3.30 11.91 2.67
C THR A 236 -1.93 12.36 3.20
N CYS A 237 -0.86 12.02 2.48
CA CYS A 237 0.53 12.33 2.80
C CYS A 237 1.06 13.56 2.04
N LYS A 238 0.27 14.20 1.16
CA LYS A 238 0.70 15.33 0.30
C LYS A 238 1.32 16.47 1.12
N ASP A 239 0.72 16.83 2.26
CA ASP A 239 1.20 17.91 3.12
C ASP A 239 2.59 17.63 3.74
N MET A 240 2.96 16.36 3.83
CA MET A 240 4.26 15.90 4.34
C MET A 240 5.33 15.81 3.25
N LEU A 241 4.96 15.93 1.97
CA LEU A 241 5.84 15.78 0.80
C LEU A 241 6.32 17.14 0.28
N THR A 242 6.90 17.95 1.15
CA THR A 242 7.35 19.32 0.84
C THR A 242 8.81 19.56 1.21
N PRO A 243 9.50 20.53 0.57
CA PRO A 243 10.86 20.91 0.95
C PRO A 243 10.97 21.33 2.42
N GLU A 244 9.95 22.01 2.94
CA GLU A 244 9.89 22.49 4.33
C GLU A 244 9.84 21.32 5.31
N ILE A 245 8.97 20.33 5.08
CA ILE A 245 8.89 19.15 5.93
C ILE A 245 10.15 18.30 5.79
N LYS A 246 10.72 18.15 4.59
CA LYS A 246 12.01 17.46 4.41
C LYS A 246 13.13 18.07 5.25
N GLY A 247 13.16 19.39 5.41
CA GLY A 247 14.14 20.07 6.26
C GLY A 247 13.83 19.99 7.76
N ARG A 248 12.56 20.15 8.14
CA ARG A 248 12.13 20.22 9.56
C ARG A 248 11.98 18.84 10.20
N ASP A 249 11.38 17.90 9.49
CA ASP A 249 11.10 16.54 9.92
C ASP A 249 11.38 15.53 8.78
N PRO A 250 12.67 15.18 8.58
CA PRO A 250 13.08 14.27 7.52
C PRO A 250 12.46 12.87 7.65
N VAL A 251 12.06 12.47 8.86
CA VAL A 251 11.47 11.15 9.13
C VAL A 251 10.02 11.13 8.65
N ALA A 252 9.23 12.16 8.99
CA ALA A 252 7.86 12.29 8.48
C ALA A 252 7.85 12.40 6.94
N PHE A 253 8.75 13.21 6.37
CA PHE A 253 8.91 13.29 4.91
C PHE A 253 9.21 11.92 4.30
N ARG A 254 10.17 11.18 4.87
CA ARG A 254 10.57 9.87 4.33
C ARG A 254 9.44 8.84 4.43
N ARG A 255 8.66 8.83 5.52
CA ARG A 255 7.49 7.96 5.65
C ARG A 255 6.46 8.26 4.57
N ALA A 256 6.09 9.53 4.42
CA ALA A 256 5.19 9.98 3.36
C ALA A 256 5.69 9.63 1.95
N LEU A 257 7.01 9.76 1.72
CA LEU A 257 7.63 9.42 0.44
C LEU A 257 7.51 7.93 0.14
N MET A 258 7.63 7.08 1.17
CA MET A 258 7.48 5.64 1.02
C MET A 258 6.05 5.25 0.69
N GLU A 259 5.03 5.87 1.32
CA GLU A 259 3.63 5.63 0.94
C GLU A 259 3.38 5.98 -0.53
N GLU A 260 3.92 7.11 -1.02
CA GLU A 260 3.83 7.49 -2.43
C GLU A 260 4.55 6.50 -3.36
N ILE A 261 5.69 5.95 -2.93
CA ILE A 261 6.44 4.92 -3.68
C ILE A 261 5.63 3.62 -3.73
N CYS A 262 5.07 3.15 -2.62
CA CYS A 262 4.22 1.96 -2.55
C CYS A 262 3.02 2.11 -3.49
N GLU A 263 2.33 3.24 -3.44
CA GLU A 263 1.19 3.51 -4.33
C GLU A 263 1.61 3.63 -5.80
N THR A 264 2.81 4.16 -6.08
CA THR A 264 3.36 4.22 -7.44
C THR A 264 3.70 2.82 -7.95
N PHE A 265 4.22 1.96 -7.08
CA PHE A 265 4.43 0.54 -7.38
C PHE A 265 3.11 -0.12 -7.75
N VAL A 266 2.08 -0.04 -6.91
CA VAL A 266 0.77 -0.64 -7.20
C VAL A 266 0.20 -0.11 -8.52
N ALA A 267 0.23 1.21 -8.73
CA ALA A 267 -0.26 1.83 -9.95
C ALA A 267 0.50 1.35 -11.20
N SER A 268 1.82 1.13 -11.10
CA SER A 268 2.64 0.59 -12.17
C SER A 268 2.32 -0.87 -12.48
N GLN A 269 2.09 -1.69 -11.45
CA GLN A 269 1.84 -3.13 -11.61
C GLN A 269 0.42 -3.41 -12.13
N LEU A 270 -0.56 -2.65 -11.66
CA LEU A 270 -1.96 -2.82 -12.03
C LEU A 270 -2.40 -1.92 -13.19
N GLY A 271 -1.51 -1.10 -13.74
CA GLY A 271 -1.81 -0.22 -14.88
C GLY A 271 -2.86 0.85 -14.57
N LEU A 272 -2.88 1.37 -13.34
CA LEU A 272 -3.92 2.29 -12.83
C LEU A 272 -3.68 3.75 -13.22
N VAL A 273 -2.55 4.05 -13.86
CA VAL A 273 -2.31 5.37 -14.42
C VAL A 273 -2.95 5.42 -15.80
N PRO A 274 -3.93 6.32 -16.04
CA PRO A 274 -4.55 6.42 -17.35
C PRO A 274 -3.50 6.83 -18.38
N TYR A 275 -3.35 6.00 -19.41
CA TYR A 275 -2.58 6.29 -20.62
C TYR A 275 -3.18 7.44 -21.45
N ALA A 276 -4.31 8.01 -21.02
CA ALA A 276 -5.00 9.09 -21.71
C ALA A 276 -5.70 10.01 -20.70
N GLY A 277 -5.23 11.26 -20.57
CA GLY A 277 -6.00 12.35 -19.96
C GLY A 277 -5.41 13.01 -18.71
N SER A 278 -4.30 12.53 -18.15
CA SER A 278 -3.53 13.35 -17.20
C SER A 278 -2.29 13.91 -17.91
N ASP A 279 -2.37 15.17 -18.33
CA ASP A 279 -1.23 15.96 -18.85
C ASP A 279 -0.16 16.24 -17.77
N ASN A 280 -0.04 15.39 -16.75
CA ASN A 280 0.96 15.54 -15.71
C ASN A 280 2.20 14.69 -16.06
N PRO A 281 3.25 15.30 -16.65
CA PRO A 281 4.48 14.58 -17.02
C PRO A 281 5.18 13.96 -15.80
N ASN A 282 5.05 14.56 -14.61
CA ASN A 282 5.67 14.05 -13.39
C ASN A 282 5.07 12.70 -12.96
N ARG A 283 3.79 12.44 -13.28
CA ARG A 283 3.13 11.16 -12.98
C ARG A 283 3.68 10.02 -13.87
N HIS A 284 3.87 10.29 -15.15
CA HIS A 284 4.47 9.35 -16.10
C HIS A 284 5.94 9.08 -15.77
N MET A 285 6.69 10.12 -15.42
CA MET A 285 8.09 9.98 -15.04
C MET A 285 8.27 9.07 -13.82
N ARG A 286 7.42 9.20 -12.80
CA ARG A 286 7.48 8.33 -11.60
C ARG A 286 7.19 6.86 -11.93
N ILE A 287 6.22 6.58 -12.80
CA ILE A 287 5.97 5.20 -13.26
C ILE A 287 7.16 4.67 -14.05
N SER A 288 7.75 5.49 -14.92
CA SER A 288 8.98 5.12 -15.63
C SER A 288 10.13 4.84 -14.66
N TRP A 289 10.28 5.63 -13.60
CA TRP A 289 11.31 5.44 -12.57
C TRP A 289 11.08 4.17 -11.75
N MET A 290 9.83 3.88 -11.40
CA MET A 290 9.45 2.61 -10.77
C MET A 290 9.76 1.43 -11.69
N SER A 291 9.54 1.57 -13.00
CA SER A 291 9.91 0.56 -13.99
C SER A 291 11.42 0.32 -14.02
N THR A 292 12.26 1.33 -13.83
CA THR A 292 13.72 1.17 -13.73
C THR A 292 14.09 0.27 -12.55
N LEU A 293 13.48 0.48 -11.38
CA LEU A 293 13.69 -0.40 -10.23
C LEU A 293 13.16 -1.81 -10.51
N CYS A 294 11.92 -1.93 -11.01
CA CYS A 294 11.30 -3.23 -11.26
C CYS A 294 12.02 -4.07 -12.32
N ASN A 295 12.71 -3.43 -13.26
CA ASN A 295 13.49 -4.11 -14.32
C ASN A 295 14.98 -4.19 -13.99
N SER A 296 15.38 -3.88 -12.75
CA SER A 296 16.77 -3.99 -12.33
C SER A 296 17.12 -5.38 -11.83
N SER A 297 18.41 -5.72 -11.90
CA SER A 297 19.01 -6.86 -11.22
C SER A 297 19.96 -6.39 -10.13
N LEU A 298 20.22 -7.24 -9.13
CA LEU A 298 21.32 -7.00 -8.20
C LEU A 298 22.64 -7.11 -8.99
N ALA A 299 23.49 -6.09 -8.88
CA ALA A 299 24.82 -6.12 -9.48
C ALA A 299 25.77 -6.94 -8.59
N GLU A 300 26.64 -7.74 -9.22
CA GLU A 300 27.70 -8.51 -8.55
C GLU A 300 28.78 -7.62 -7.90
#